data_AF-A0A7V0MIW0-F1
#
_entry.id   AF-A0A7V0MIW0-F1
#
_cell.length_a   1.000
_cell.length_b   1.000
_cell.length_c   1.000
_cell.angle_alpha   90.00
_cell.angle_beta   90.00
_cell.angle_gamma   90.00
#
_symmetry.space_group_name_H-M   'P 1'
#
loop_
_entity.id
_entity.type
_entity.pdbx_description
1 polymer ?
#
loop_
_entity_poly.entity_id
_entity_poly.type
_entity_poly.pdbx_seq_one_letter_code
_entity_poly.pdbx_strand_id
1 'polypeptide(L)'
;MNPEIEKVLSKFSYGIYLLSCRYEDVNYGMIISWVTQASYDPPLVLASVKRTRRVLPFIEKAKYFSLQVLENTQADLLASFKTPNLEERFAGLS
;
A
#
# COMPACT_ATOMS: atom_id res chain seq x y z
N MET A 1 -14.17 18.75 -2.45
CA MET A 1 -15.01 17.59 -2.08
C MET A 1 -16.21 18.13 -1.31
N ASN A 2 -17.39 17.52 -1.40
CA ASN A 2 -18.52 17.91 -0.53
C ASN A 2 -18.21 17.49 0.92
N PRO A 3 -18.21 18.40 1.91
CA PRO A 3 -17.87 18.09 3.31
C PRO A 3 -18.75 16.99 3.94
N GLU A 4 -20.02 16.90 3.54
CA GLU A 4 -20.93 15.86 4.06
C GLU A 4 -20.54 14.47 3.54
N ILE A 5 -20.05 14.36 2.30
CA ILE A 5 -19.54 13.11 1.76
C ILE A 5 -18.28 12.67 2.51
N GLU A 6 -17.36 13.60 2.77
CA GLU A 6 -16.13 13.32 3.51
C GLU A 6 -16.43 12.82 4.93
N LYS A 7 -17.41 13.43 5.61
CA LYS A 7 -17.89 13.01 6.93
C LYS A 7 -18.48 11.60 6.96
N VAL A 8 -19.12 11.15 5.87
CA VAL A 8 -19.62 9.79 5.75
C VAL A 8 -18.46 8.81 5.53
N LEU A 9 -17.55 9.12 4.60
CA LEU A 9 -16.43 8.24 4.26
C LEU A 9 -15.41 8.09 5.40
N SER A 10 -15.25 9.11 6.26
CA SER A 10 -14.36 9.03 7.42
C SER A 10 -14.80 8.04 8.49
N LYS A 11 -16.07 7.58 8.46
CA LYS A 11 -16.59 6.54 9.36
C LYS A 11 -16.16 5.13 8.97
N PHE A 12 -15.63 4.95 7.76
CA PHE A 12 -15.23 3.63 7.28
C PHE A 12 -13.97 3.19 8.01
N SER A 13 -13.96 1.94 8.48
CA SER A 13 -12.77 1.35 9.09
C SER A 13 -11.88 0.76 8.01
N TYR A 14 -10.59 1.03 8.11
CA TYR A 14 -9.58 0.49 7.21
C TYR A 14 -8.45 -0.13 8.01
N GLY A 15 -7.91 -1.23 7.52
CA GLY A 15 -6.60 -1.69 7.95
C GLY A 15 -5.49 -0.80 7.39
N ILE A 16 -4.27 -1.04 7.86
CA ILE A 16 -3.06 -0.45 7.32
C ILE A 16 -2.19 -1.57 6.78
N TYR A 17 -1.78 -1.43 5.52
CA TYR A 17 -1.06 -2.45 4.80
C TYR A 17 0.16 -1.85 4.11
N LEU A 18 1.21 -2.67 3.97
CA LEU A 18 2.30 -2.40 3.03
C LEU A 18 2.00 -3.14 1.73
N LEU A 19 1.84 -2.39 0.65
CA LEU A 19 1.81 -2.94 -0.71
C LEU A 19 3.20 -2.80 -1.30
N SER A 20 3.78 -3.92 -1.74
CA SER A 20 5.15 -3.99 -2.23
C SER A 20 5.27 -4.82 -3.51
N CYS A 21 6.32 -4.56 -4.29
CA CYS A 21 6.70 -5.35 -5.46
C CYS A 21 8.22 -5.28 -5.64
N ARG A 22 8.78 -6.20 -6.42
CA ARG A 22 10.18 -6.17 -6.84
C ARG A 22 10.23 -5.97 -8.36
N TYR A 23 11.08 -5.07 -8.82
CA TYR A 23 11.29 -4.82 -10.25
C TYR A 23 12.76 -4.46 -10.47
N GLU A 24 13.42 -5.14 -11.42
CA GLU A 24 14.86 -4.96 -11.71
C GLU A 24 15.74 -5.00 -10.45
N ASP A 25 15.50 -5.99 -9.59
CA ASP A 25 16.20 -6.21 -8.30
C ASP A 25 16.02 -5.13 -7.22
N VAL A 26 15.16 -4.14 -7.47
CA VAL A 26 14.80 -3.10 -6.50
C VAL A 26 13.42 -3.38 -5.91
N ASN A 27 13.32 -3.23 -4.59
CA ASN A 27 12.06 -3.33 -3.87
C ASN A 27 11.36 -1.96 -3.85
N TYR A 28 10.10 -1.93 -4.27
CA TYR A 28 9.26 -0.75 -4.23
C TYR A 28 8.04 -1.00 -3.36
N GLY A 29 7.57 0.02 -2.65
CA GLY A 29 6.43 -0.15 -1.76
C GLY A 29 5.83 1.13 -1.23
N MET A 30 4.59 1.01 -0.78
CA MET A 30 3.82 2.09 -0.18
C MET A 30 2.84 1.59 0.86
N ILE A 31 2.59 2.43 1.85
CA ILE A 31 1.48 2.25 2.78
C ILE A 31 0.16 2.56 2.09
N ILE A 32 -0.80 1.65 2.23
CA ILE A 32 -2.16 1.73 1.67
C ILE A 32 -3.19 1.28 2.70
N SER A 33 -4.40 1.84 2.62
CA SER A 33 -5.54 1.48 3.47
C SER A 33 -6.77 1.05 2.68
N TRP A 34 -6.91 1.46 1.41
CA TRP A 34 -8.01 1.06 0.54
C TRP A 34 -7.78 -0.33 -0.05
N VAL A 35 -7.98 -1.33 0.79
CA VAL A 35 -7.90 -2.75 0.47
C VAL A 35 -9.16 -3.46 0.94
N THR A 36 -9.68 -4.39 0.14
CA THR A 36 -10.76 -5.30 0.54
C THR A 36 -10.57 -6.67 -0.09
N GLN A 37 -11.03 -7.72 0.58
CA GLN A 37 -11.28 -9.00 -0.09
C GLN A 37 -12.38 -8.79 -1.14
N ALA A 38 -12.17 -9.35 -2.33
CA ALA A 38 -13.06 -9.25 -3.47
C ALA A 38 -13.73 -10.59 -3.84
N SER A 39 -13.13 -11.71 -3.42
CA SER A 39 -13.69 -13.05 -3.63
C SER A 39 -13.15 -14.05 -2.62
N TYR A 40 -13.94 -15.08 -2.33
CA TYR A 40 -13.56 -16.23 -1.53
C TYR A 40 -12.94 -17.35 -2.39
N ASP A 41 -13.60 -17.72 -3.49
CA ASP A 41 -13.15 -18.74 -4.44
C ASP A 41 -13.29 -18.25 -5.89
N PRO A 42 -12.18 -17.97 -6.61
CA PRO A 42 -10.81 -17.98 -6.10
C PRO A 42 -10.60 -16.85 -5.06
N PRO A 43 -9.60 -16.96 -4.18
CA PRO A 43 -9.31 -15.92 -3.20
C PRO A 43 -8.74 -14.68 -3.90
N LEU A 44 -9.49 -13.57 -3.87
CA LEU A 44 -9.09 -12.31 -4.53
C LEU A 44 -9.08 -11.14 -3.54
N VAL A 45 -8.14 -10.22 -3.76
CA VAL A 45 -8.01 -8.96 -3.03
C VAL A 45 -7.99 -7.81 -4.04
N LEU A 46 -8.69 -6.72 -3.72
CA LEU A 46 -8.64 -5.46 -4.43
C LEU A 46 -7.87 -4.43 -3.61
N ALA A 47 -6.91 -3.75 -4.23
CA ALA A 47 -6.17 -2.64 -3.65
C ALA A 47 -6.27 -1.40 -4.57
N SER A 48 -6.78 -0.29 -4.05
CA SER A 48 -6.96 0.94 -4.83
C SER A 48 -5.75 1.87 -4.72
N VAL A 49 -4.97 1.97 -5.80
CA VAL A 49 -3.78 2.83 -5.84
C VAL A 49 -4.08 4.14 -6.58
N LYS A 50 -3.79 5.28 -5.94
CA LYS A 50 -3.92 6.59 -6.59
C LYS A 50 -2.92 6.69 -7.76
N ARG A 51 -3.40 7.09 -8.94
CA ARG A 51 -2.60 7.18 -10.19
C ARG A 51 -1.31 8.01 -10.08
N THR A 52 -1.29 8.99 -9.18
CA THR A 52 -0.12 9.86 -8.96
C THR A 52 0.95 9.24 -8.05
N ARG A 53 0.76 8.01 -7.56
CA ARG A 53 1.74 7.33 -6.72
C ARG A 53 2.92 6.87 -7.57
N ARG A 54 4.12 7.33 -7.21
CA ARG A 54 5.37 6.97 -7.92
C ARG A 54 5.70 5.48 -7.90
N VAL A 55 5.10 4.69 -7.00
CA VAL A 55 5.25 3.23 -6.93
C VAL A 55 4.40 2.50 -7.99
N LEU A 56 3.31 3.12 -8.47
CA LEU A 56 2.34 2.48 -9.38
C LEU A 56 2.99 1.92 -10.67
N PRO A 57 3.85 2.66 -11.40
CA PRO A 57 4.47 2.12 -12.61
C PRO A 57 5.29 0.85 -12.36
N PHE A 58 5.92 0.72 -11.18
CA PHE A 58 6.71 -0.46 -10.83
C PHE A 58 5.82 -1.67 -10.52
N ILE A 59 4.68 -1.46 -9.84
CA ILE A 59 3.68 -2.51 -9.62
C ILE A 59 3.13 -3.02 -10.97
N GLU A 60 2.79 -2.11 -11.87
CA GLU A 60 2.25 -2.45 -13.19
C GLU A 60 3.26 -3.20 -14.07
N LYS A 61 4.55 -2.88 -13.95
CA LYS A 61 5.65 -3.55 -14.65
C LYS A 61 5.98 -4.91 -14.03
N ALA A 62 6.00 -5.02 -12.70
CA ALA A 62 6.29 -6.27 -12.00
C ALA A 62 5.26 -7.36 -12.31
N LYS A 63 3.98 -7.00 -12.56
CA LYS A 63 2.85 -7.93 -12.76
C LYS A 63 2.49 -8.78 -11.53
N TYR A 64 3.16 -8.56 -10.42
CA TYR A 64 2.83 -9.12 -9.11
C TYR A 64 3.01 -8.05 -8.04
N PHE A 65 2.33 -8.24 -6.92
CA PHE A 65 2.55 -7.48 -5.71
C PHE A 65 2.39 -8.41 -4.51
N SER A 66 2.93 -7.98 -3.38
CA SER A 66 2.68 -8.58 -2.07
C SER A 66 1.98 -7.55 -1.20
N LEU A 67 1.09 -8.03 -0.32
CA LEU A 67 0.36 -7.21 0.61
C LEU A 67 0.62 -7.72 2.02
N GLN A 68 1.31 -6.93 2.84
CA GLN A 68 1.58 -7.25 4.23
C GLN A 68 0.57 -6.52 5.12
N VAL A 69 -0.09 -7.25 6.02
CA VAL A 69 -0.92 -6.70 7.09
C VAL A 69 0.01 -6.19 8.18
N LEU A 70 -0.13 -4.92 8.56
CA LEU A 70 0.74 -4.32 9.58
C LEU A 70 0.09 -4.35 10.96
N GLU A 71 0.91 -4.63 11.97
CA GLU A 71 0.53 -4.54 13.37
C GLU A 71 0.65 -3.10 13.89
N ASN A 72 -0.11 -2.78 14.94
CA ASN A 72 -0.07 -1.46 15.58
C ASN A 72 1.31 -1.11 16.16
N THR A 73 2.14 -2.11 16.43
CA THR A 73 3.51 -1.97 16.95
C THR A 73 4.51 -1.51 15.87
N GLN A 74 4.15 -1.56 14.59
CA GLN A 74 5.05 -1.28 13.46
C GLN A 74 5.00 0.19 12.99
N ALA A 75 4.86 1.13 13.94
CA ALA A 75 4.81 2.57 13.64
C ALA A 75 6.09 3.10 12.97
N ASP A 76 7.25 2.56 13.34
CA ASP A 76 8.54 2.97 12.76
C ASP A 76 8.68 2.54 11.30
N LEU A 77 8.16 1.36 10.95
CA LEU A 77 8.06 0.91 9.57
C LEU A 77 7.19 1.87 8.76
N LEU A 78 6.04 2.31 9.31
CA LEU A 78 5.21 3.31 8.63
C LEU A 78 5.97 4.62 8.36
N ALA A 79 6.87 5.02 9.26
CA ALA A 79 7.68 6.22 9.11
C ALA A 79 8.71 6.09 7.97
N SER A 80 9.38 4.94 7.82
CA SER A 80 10.37 4.74 6.76
C SER A 80 9.76 4.88 5.36
N PHE A 81 8.48 4.53 5.18
CA PHE A 81 7.78 4.65 3.89
C PHE A 81 7.27 6.07 3.56
N LYS A 82 7.52 7.06 4.41
CA LYS A 82 7.21 8.49 4.15
C LYS A 82 8.31 9.20 3.35
N THR A 83 9.51 8.64 3.26
CA THR A 83 10.62 9.25 2.49
C THR A 83 10.25 9.42 1.00
N PRO A 84 10.69 10.52 0.36
CA PRO A 84 10.53 10.70 -1.06
C PRO A 84 11.42 9.77 -1.90
N ASN A 85 12.53 9.23 -1.40
CA ASN A 85 13.32 8.29 -2.19
C ASN A 85 12.70 6.89 -2.12
N LEU A 86 12.25 6.33 -3.24
CA LEU A 86 11.56 5.03 -3.22
C LEU A 86 12.50 3.88 -2.86
N GLU A 87 13.74 3.94 -3.30
CA GLU A 87 14.73 2.86 -3.17
C GLU A 87 15.24 2.74 -1.73
N GLU A 88 15.28 3.85 -1.01
CA GLU A 88 15.67 3.90 0.41
C GLU A 88 14.61 3.35 1.36
N ARG A 89 13.36 3.16 0.93
CA ARG A 89 12.26 2.75 1.82
C ARG A 89 12.46 1.38 2.46
N PHE A 90 13.22 0.53 1.79
CA PHE A 90 13.57 -0.80 2.26
C PHE A 90 15.01 -0.87 2.83
N ALA A 91 15.75 0.23 2.83
CA ALA A 91 17.10 0.25 3.39
C ALA A 91 17.05 -0.06 4.90
N GLY A 92 17.86 -1.02 5.34
CA GLY A 92 17.90 -1.45 6.74
C GLY A 92 16.76 -2.37 7.17
N LEU A 93 15.86 -2.76 6.27
CA LEU A 93 14.91 -3.84 6.52
C LEU A 93 15.57 -5.17 6.12
N SER A 94 15.63 -6.12 7.05
CA SER A 94 16.14 -7.48 6.84
C SER A 94 15.03 -8.45 6.44
#